data_AF-A0A401S8R3-F1
#
_entry.id   AF-A0A401S8R3-F1
#
_cell.length_a   1.000
_cell.length_b   1.000
_cell.length_c   1.000
_cell.angle_alpha   90.00
_cell.angle_beta   90.00
_cell.angle_gamma   90.00
#
_symmetry.space_group_name_H-M   'P 1'
#
loop_
_entity.id
_entity.type
_entity.pdbx_description
1 polymer ?
#
loop_
_entity_poly.entity_id
_entity_poly.type
_entity_poly.pdbx_seq_one_letter_code
_entity_poly.pdbx_strand_id
1 'polypeptide(L)'
;IADPEKCDRMYESLARINSGYYKNKYPRLRNTSFTGVTVEECRMVLATDNMKQMEEMKKGMWKKIREKFTGKPEDATKEYV
;
A
#
# COMPACT_ATOMS: atom_id res chain seq x y z
N ILE A 1 31.26 -3.14 33.96
CA ILE A 1 29.93 -2.80 33.39
C ILE A 1 29.71 -1.32 33.70
N ALA A 2 29.60 -0.46 32.69
CA ALA A 2 29.75 0.99 32.86
C ALA A 2 28.55 1.69 33.56
N ASP A 3 27.39 1.02 33.63
CA ASP A 3 26.22 1.42 34.41
C ASP A 3 25.28 0.20 34.52
N PRO A 4 25.15 -0.44 35.70
CA PRO A 4 24.27 -1.60 35.90
C PRO A 4 22.80 -1.29 35.58
N GLU A 5 22.28 -0.13 35.96
CA GLU A 5 20.88 0.22 35.74
C GLU A 5 20.55 0.40 34.25
N LYS A 6 21.51 0.92 33.47
CA LYS A 6 21.39 0.95 32.01
C LYS A 6 21.39 -0.45 31.41
N CYS A 7 22.21 -1.36 31.94
CA CYS A 7 22.22 -2.76 31.51
C CYS A 7 20.88 -3.44 31.77
N ASP A 8 20.33 -3.26 32.97
CA ASP A 8 19.04 -3.83 33.36
C ASP A 8 17.90 -3.28 32.51
N ARG A 9 17.85 -1.95 32.28
CA ARG A 9 16.85 -1.35 31.38
C ARG A 9 16.91 -1.89 29.96
N MET A 10 18.12 -2.08 29.42
CA MET A 10 18.31 -2.68 28.09
C MET A 10 17.87 -4.14 28.08
N TYR A 11 18.27 -4.91 29.10
CA TYR A 11 17.90 -6.31 29.24
C TYR A 11 16.37 -6.47 29.32
N GLU A 12 15.69 -5.67 30.14
CA GLU A 12 14.24 -5.69 30.24
C GLU A 12 13.55 -5.35 28.91
N SER A 13 14.08 -4.36 28.17
CA SER A 13 13.56 -4.00 26.86
C SER A 13 13.65 -5.20 25.89
N LEU A 14 14.82 -5.86 25.85
CA LEU A 14 15.03 -7.06 25.03
C LEU A 14 14.14 -8.22 25.49
N ALA A 15 13.99 -8.43 26.79
CA ALA A 15 13.14 -9.47 27.36
C ALA A 15 11.67 -9.25 26.99
N ARG A 16 11.18 -7.99 26.99
CA ARG A 16 9.82 -7.64 26.53
C ARG A 16 9.61 -7.93 25.05
N ILE A 17 10.61 -7.65 24.21
CA ILE A 17 10.56 -7.96 22.77
C ILE A 17 10.51 -9.48 22.54
N ASN A 18 11.44 -10.22 23.16
CA ASN A 18 11.56 -11.67 22.99
C ASN A 18 10.33 -12.43 23.49
N SER A 19 9.78 -12.04 24.65
CA SER A 19 8.57 -12.66 25.22
C SER A 19 7.28 -12.27 24.48
N GLY A 20 7.33 -11.35 23.52
CA GLY A 20 6.13 -10.80 22.89
C GLY A 20 5.22 -10.06 23.87
N TYR A 21 5.79 -9.46 24.92
CA TYR A 21 5.05 -8.83 26.03
C TYR A 21 3.93 -7.91 25.54
N TYR A 22 4.22 -7.03 24.58
CA TYR A 22 3.23 -6.07 24.06
C TYR A 22 2.12 -6.72 23.24
N LYS A 23 2.38 -7.84 22.57
CA LYS A 23 1.35 -8.60 21.85
C LYS A 23 0.31 -9.17 22.81
N ASN A 24 0.76 -9.63 23.98
CA ASN A 24 -0.12 -10.23 24.99
C ASN A 24 -0.80 -9.15 25.85
N LYS A 25 -0.10 -8.06 26.15
CA LYS A 25 -0.65 -6.93 26.92
C LYS A 25 -1.72 -6.15 26.16
N TYR A 26 -1.55 -6.01 24.85
CA TYR A 26 -2.45 -5.26 23.98
C TYR A 26 -2.95 -6.18 22.84
N PRO A 27 -3.90 -7.09 23.14
CA PRO A 27 -4.44 -7.99 22.13
C PRO A 27 -5.11 -7.20 21.02
N ARG A 28 -4.77 -7.50 19.77
CA ARG A 28 -5.37 -6.86 18.61
C ARG A 28 -6.72 -7.50 18.30
N LEU A 29 -7.71 -6.69 17.96
CA LEU A 29 -9.03 -7.16 17.53
C LEU A 29 -8.96 -7.92 16.18
N ARG A 30 -8.00 -7.55 15.33
CA ARG A 30 -7.81 -8.14 14.00
C ARG A 30 -6.34 -8.49 13.76
N ASN A 31 -6.09 -9.59 13.07
CA ASN A 31 -4.75 -9.99 12.63
C ASN A 31 -4.39 -9.24 11.33
N THR A 32 -3.83 -8.06 11.49
CA THR A 32 -3.36 -7.22 10.39
C THR A 32 -1.84 -7.15 10.35
N SER A 33 -1.29 -6.91 9.17
CA SER A 33 0.12 -6.59 8.97
C SER A 33 0.42 -5.12 9.30
N PHE A 34 1.68 -4.70 9.13
CA PHE A 34 2.12 -3.32 9.39
C PHE A 34 1.32 -2.27 8.60
N THR A 35 0.88 -2.59 7.38
CA THR A 35 0.09 -1.67 6.54
C THR A 35 -1.39 -1.65 6.90
N GLY A 36 -1.80 -2.35 7.96
CA GLY A 36 -3.20 -2.43 8.39
C GLY A 36 -4.04 -3.43 7.60
N VAL A 37 -3.51 -4.04 6.54
CA VAL A 37 -4.20 -5.07 5.76
C VAL A 37 -4.08 -6.45 6.41
N THR A 38 -5.14 -7.24 6.31
CA THR A 38 -5.17 -8.66 6.65
C THR A 38 -4.33 -9.49 5.68
N VAL A 39 -4.07 -10.75 6.03
CA VAL A 39 -3.32 -11.67 5.16
C VAL A 39 -4.11 -11.94 3.87
N GLU A 40 -5.42 -12.04 3.99
CA GLU A 40 -6.37 -12.26 2.91
C GLU A 40 -6.39 -11.06 1.96
N GLU A 41 -6.46 -9.83 2.49
CA GLU A 41 -6.36 -8.61 1.70
C GLU A 41 -5.01 -8.48 0.99
N CYS A 42 -3.91 -8.82 1.68
CA CYS A 42 -2.58 -8.85 1.07
C CYS A 42 -2.52 -9.87 -0.09
N ARG A 43 -3.05 -11.07 0.11
CA ARG A 43 -3.13 -12.12 -0.93
C ARG A 43 -3.98 -11.69 -2.11
N MET A 44 -5.10 -11.00 -1.88
CA MET A 44 -5.92 -10.45 -2.96
C MET A 44 -5.14 -9.42 -3.78
N VAL A 45 -4.45 -8.48 -3.14
CA VAL A 45 -3.65 -7.47 -3.86
C VAL A 45 -2.53 -8.13 -4.68
N LEU A 46 -1.89 -9.17 -4.13
CA LEU A 46 -0.80 -9.90 -4.78
C LEU A 46 -1.27 -10.96 -5.79
N ALA A 47 -2.56 -11.28 -5.84
CA ALA A 47 -3.08 -12.26 -6.77
C ALA A 47 -2.87 -11.78 -8.21
N THR A 48 -2.26 -12.63 -9.03
CA THR A 48 -1.89 -12.31 -10.41
C THR A 48 -3.08 -11.87 -11.26
N ASP A 49 -4.26 -12.45 -11.00
CA ASP A 49 -5.48 -12.10 -11.73
C ASP A 49 -5.98 -10.69 -11.38
N ASN A 50 -5.85 -10.28 -10.12
CA ASN A 50 -6.22 -8.92 -9.71
C ASN A 50 -5.24 -7.89 -10.29
N MET A 51 -3.95 -8.22 -10.37
CA MET A 51 -2.96 -7.37 -11.05
C MET A 51 -3.26 -7.22 -12.55
N LYS A 52 -3.66 -8.30 -13.24
CA LYS A 52 -4.07 -8.24 -14.65
C LYS A 52 -5.31 -7.36 -14.84
N GLN A 53 -6.34 -7.54 -14.01
CA GLN A 53 -7.54 -6.70 -14.07
C GLN A 53 -7.22 -5.22 -13.84
N MET A 54 -6.33 -4.92 -12.88
CA MET A 54 -5.92 -3.54 -12.61
C MET A 54 -5.12 -2.94 -13.78
N GLU A 55 -4.29 -3.73 -14.46
CA GLU A 55 -3.56 -3.31 -15.65
C GLU A 55 -4.48 -3.05 -16.85
N GLU A 56 -5.48 -3.91 -17.06
CA GLU A 56 -6.50 -3.75 -18.11
C GLU A 56 -7.37 -2.51 -17.86
N MET A 57 -7.83 -2.30 -16.62
CA MET A 57 -8.57 -1.10 -16.23
C MET A 57 -7.73 0.16 -16.42
N LYS A 58 -6.44 0.13 -16.03
CA LYS A 58 -5.50 1.23 -16.24
C LYS A 58 -5.39 1.55 -17.72
N LYS A 59 -5.15 0.56 -18.60
CA LYS A 59 -5.08 0.75 -20.07
C LYS A 59 -6.35 1.41 -20.62
N GLY A 60 -7.54 0.99 -20.19
CA GLY A 60 -8.81 1.61 -20.58
C GLY A 60 -8.94 3.08 -20.14
N MET A 61 -8.48 3.40 -18.94
CA MET A 61 -8.45 4.78 -18.41
C MET A 61 -7.48 5.67 -19.21
N TRP A 62 -6.27 5.18 -19.49
CA TRP A 62 -5.27 5.90 -20.29
C TRP A 62 -5.75 6.15 -21.72
N LYS A 63 -6.46 5.20 -22.31
CA LYS A 63 -7.08 5.37 -23.63
C LYS A 63 -8.11 6.49 -23.64
N LYS A 64 -9.01 6.53 -22.65
CA LYS A 64 -10.01 7.61 -22.50
C LYS A 64 -9.36 8.97 -22.27
N ILE A 65 -8.29 9.03 -21.47
CA ILE A 65 -7.54 10.27 -21.23
C ILE A 65 -6.88 10.71 -22.54
N ARG A 66 -6.18 9.81 -23.23
CA ARG A 66 -5.56 10.10 -24.53
C ARG A 66 -6.57 10.62 -25.54
N GLU A 67 -7.73 9.98 -25.68
CA GLU A 67 -8.79 10.41 -26.60
C GLU A 67 -9.32 11.82 -26.29
N LYS A 68 -9.40 12.20 -25.01
CA LYS A 68 -9.78 13.55 -24.59
C LYS A 68 -8.70 14.61 -24.90
N PHE A 69 -7.42 14.22 -24.86
CA PHE A 69 -6.30 15.12 -25.18
C PHE A 69 -5.96 15.15 -26.68
N THR A 70 -6.32 14.12 -27.45
CA THR A 70 -6.15 14.07 -28.91
C THR A 70 -7.40 14.53 -29.67
N GLY A 71 -8.31 15.26 -29.02
CA GLY A 71 -9.40 15.95 -29.71
C GLY A 71 -8.86 16.82 -30.85
N LYS A 72 -9.40 16.59 -32.06
CA LYS A 72 -8.94 17.10 -33.36
C LYS A 72 -8.63 18.61 -33.37
N PRO A 73 -7.51 19.07 -33.97
CA PRO A 73 -7.34 20.44 -34.42
C PRO A 73 -7.71 20.58 -35.90
N GLU A 74 -8.90 20.18 -36.34
CA GLU A 74 -9.29 20.35 -37.76
C GLU A 74 -10.77 20.68 -37.85
N ASP A 75 -11.07 21.99 -37.81
CA ASP A 75 -12.14 22.66 -38.57
C ASP A 75 -12.05 24.18 -38.30
N ALA A 76 -10.97 24.80 -38.78
CA ALA A 76 -10.85 26.25 -38.86
C ALA A 76 -10.13 26.60 -40.17
N THR A 77 -10.81 26.47 -41.30
CA THR A 77 -10.55 27.21 -42.56
C THR A 77 -11.50 26.74 -43.67
N LYS A 78 -12.79 27.04 -43.51
CA LYS A 78 -13.70 27.27 -44.64
C LYS A 78 -14.70 28.35 -44.26
N GLU A 79 -14.25 29.60 -44.24
CA GLU A 79 -15.16 30.74 -44.40
C GLU A 79 -14.88 31.41 -45.74
N TYR A 80 -15.97 31.58 -46.48
CA TYR A 80 -16.09 32.24 -47.77
C TYR A 80 -15.86 33.75 -47.62
N VAL A 81 -14.96 34.34 -48.41
CA VAL A 81 -15.10 35.65 -49.08
C VAL A 81 -14.32 35.59 -50.39
#